data_AF-A0A285QND5-F1
#
_entry.id   AF-A0A285QND5-F1
#
_cell.length_a   1.000
_cell.length_b   1.000
_cell.length_c   1.000
_cell.angle_alpha   90.00
_cell.angle_beta   90.00
_cell.angle_gamma   90.00
#
_symmetry.space_group_name_H-M   'P 1'
#
loop_
_entity.id
_entity.type
_entity.pdbx_description
1 polymer ?
#
loop_
_entity_poly.entity_id
_entity_poly.type
_entity_poly.pdbx_seq_one_letter_code
_entity_poly.pdbx_strand_id
1 'polypeptide(L)'
;MSTASSTESSSTEPGASAALPSAPSEERAGRAPGRFGALVDRFAPALGAYAVVKATGLTVFLLLLSHTGDYLKKQPGRGGGANPWDVLSTWDGVWYQRIAENGYNPQLIPLHGFPLATYYENSAAFFPLYPWLMRLVGAVTGLGSYGSGIVVSVLASLVAAAGIFAIAERLGGFRAGVTAAVIWGLFPGSGVEWAVYSDSLFVALSAWACYCVMTRRWVAAGLLALVAGLNRPTAAALIAAVSIAALVALVRRTDGVARPLTAMLITPWGLVGYVAWVGWKMGDWGGYFKLQRGAWNRYFDGGASTLRTIMDVITGHWDFWQSNPVPDLIAIALLIALPGLLVLLWRARPPLVLWVYTALTIITALSSNQIFGNISRYLLPAFPLCIGLAFALRRVRTSSLVGLFAMPAIAAGWYAGYALFELGIP
;
A
#
# COMPACT_ATOMS: atom_id res chain seq x y z
N MET A 1 -35.93 -21.27 -74.27
CA MET A 1 -37.35 -21.44 -74.67
C MET A 1 -38.07 -22.05 -73.49
N SER A 2 -39.30 -21.75 -73.13
CA SER A 2 -40.26 -20.69 -73.43
C SER A 2 -41.53 -21.13 -72.68
N THR A 3 -42.23 -20.23 -72.01
CA THR A 3 -43.69 -20.29 -71.77
C THR A 3 -44.33 -21.59 -71.25
N ALA A 4 -44.76 -21.55 -69.98
CA ALA A 4 -45.92 -22.31 -69.50
C ALA A 4 -46.91 -21.35 -68.80
N SER A 5 -47.69 -20.67 -69.62
CA SER A 5 -49.01 -20.08 -69.30
C SER A 5 -50.05 -21.18 -69.62
N SER A 6 -51.22 -21.34 -69.00
CA SER A 6 -51.96 -20.60 -67.96
C SER A 6 -53.23 -21.40 -67.57
N THR A 7 -53.92 -20.99 -66.49
CA THR A 7 -55.38 -21.19 -66.23
C THR A 7 -55.88 -22.65 -66.07
N GLU A 8 -56.89 -22.96 -65.23
CA GLU A 8 -58.07 -22.19 -64.87
C GLU A 8 -58.66 -22.58 -63.48
N SER A 9 -59.50 -21.67 -62.95
CA SER A 9 -60.57 -21.73 -61.92
C SER A 9 -60.90 -23.05 -61.16
N SER A 10 -61.45 -23.06 -59.93
CA SER A 10 -62.17 -22.07 -59.10
C SER A 10 -62.09 -22.49 -57.59
N SER A 11 -62.81 -22.02 -56.56
CA SER A 11 -63.97 -21.10 -56.38
C SER A 11 -64.07 -20.58 -54.91
N THR A 12 -64.98 -19.62 -54.66
CA THR A 12 -65.63 -19.25 -53.37
C THR A 12 -64.80 -18.80 -52.14
N GLU A 13 -64.81 -17.47 -51.94
CA GLU A 13 -64.84 -16.75 -50.64
C GLU A 13 -66.10 -17.05 -49.78
N PRO A 14 -66.31 -16.45 -48.57
CA PRO A 14 -65.42 -15.62 -47.72
C PRO A 14 -65.35 -16.08 -46.25
N GLY A 15 -64.42 -15.50 -45.47
CA GLY A 15 -64.40 -15.65 -44.01
C GLY A 15 -63.38 -14.75 -43.31
N ALA A 16 -63.75 -13.50 -43.01
CA ALA A 16 -62.83 -12.50 -42.47
C ALA A 16 -62.49 -12.71 -40.98
N SER A 17 -61.20 -12.63 -40.64
CA SER A 17 -60.74 -12.10 -39.36
C SER A 17 -59.36 -11.48 -39.52
N ALA A 18 -59.21 -10.22 -39.11
CA ALA A 18 -58.00 -9.45 -39.33
C ALA A 18 -56.89 -9.85 -38.35
N ALA A 19 -55.77 -10.35 -38.89
CA ALA A 19 -54.51 -10.46 -38.17
C ALA A 19 -53.57 -9.33 -38.61
N LEU A 20 -53.48 -8.27 -37.82
CA LEU A 20 -52.43 -7.26 -37.96
C LEU A 20 -51.07 -7.92 -37.66
N PRO A 21 -50.01 -7.65 -38.44
CA PRO A 21 -48.68 -8.16 -38.13
C PRO A 21 -48.20 -7.59 -36.80
N SER A 22 -47.76 -8.47 -35.91
CA SER A 22 -47.19 -8.12 -34.61
C SER A 22 -46.03 -7.14 -34.77
N ALA A 23 -46.08 -6.02 -34.05
CA ALA A 23 -44.97 -5.08 -33.98
C ALA A 23 -43.67 -5.80 -33.56
N PRO A 24 -42.48 -5.35 -34.02
CA PRO A 24 -41.22 -5.90 -33.55
C PRO A 24 -41.16 -5.78 -32.03
N SER A 25 -40.87 -6.89 -31.36
CA SER A 25 -40.58 -6.86 -29.92
C SER A 25 -39.51 -5.82 -29.66
N GLU A 26 -39.81 -4.81 -28.84
CA GLU A 26 -38.83 -3.80 -28.43
C GLU A 26 -37.57 -4.52 -27.97
N GLU A 27 -36.47 -4.26 -28.67
CA GLU A 27 -35.16 -4.69 -28.20
C GLU A 27 -35.03 -4.21 -26.75
N ARG A 28 -34.62 -5.11 -25.87
CA ARG A 28 -34.17 -4.71 -24.53
C ARG A 28 -32.99 -3.77 -24.73
N ALA A 29 -33.28 -2.48 -24.77
CA ALA A 29 -32.31 -1.39 -24.79
C ALA A 29 -31.56 -1.45 -23.47
N GLY A 30 -30.54 -2.32 -23.43
CA GLY A 30 -29.70 -2.53 -22.27
C GLY A 30 -29.06 -1.20 -21.93
N ARG A 31 -29.55 -0.56 -20.86
CA ARG A 31 -28.98 0.68 -20.33
C ARG A 31 -27.48 0.46 -20.19
N ALA A 32 -26.70 1.07 -21.07
CA ALA A 32 -25.25 1.03 -20.97
C ALA A 32 -24.88 1.50 -19.55
N PRO A 33 -24.13 0.71 -18.77
CA PRO A 33 -23.85 1.05 -17.39
C PRO A 33 -23.19 2.43 -17.37
N GLY A 34 -23.75 3.33 -16.55
CA GLY A 34 -23.22 4.68 -16.42
C GLY A 34 -21.74 4.64 -16.05
N ARG A 35 -20.98 5.71 -16.35
CA ARG A 35 -19.51 5.76 -16.13
C ARG A 35 -19.07 5.31 -14.74
N PHE A 36 -19.92 5.48 -13.71
CA PHE A 36 -19.70 4.96 -12.36
C PHE A 36 -19.83 3.43 -12.26
N GLY A 37 -20.88 2.83 -12.82
CA GLY A 37 -21.06 1.37 -12.86
C GLY A 37 -19.89 0.67 -13.54
N ALA A 38 -19.45 1.15 -14.71
CA ALA A 38 -18.29 0.62 -15.42
C ALA A 38 -16.96 0.75 -14.62
N LEU A 39 -16.85 1.69 -13.67
CA LEU A 39 -15.72 1.76 -12.74
C LEU A 39 -15.87 0.74 -11.61
N VAL A 40 -17.07 0.61 -11.03
CA VAL A 40 -17.37 -0.41 -10.00
C VAL A 40 -17.09 -1.80 -10.55
N ASP A 41 -17.64 -2.16 -11.72
CA ASP A 41 -17.47 -3.48 -12.35
C ASP A 41 -15.98 -3.81 -12.61
N ARG A 42 -15.17 -2.79 -12.93
CA ARG A 42 -13.73 -2.94 -13.17
C ARG A 42 -12.93 -3.18 -11.89
N PHE A 43 -13.20 -2.43 -10.82
CA PHE A 43 -12.39 -2.50 -9.60
C PHE A 43 -12.92 -3.50 -8.55
N ALA A 44 -14.23 -3.77 -8.53
CA ALA A 44 -14.88 -4.60 -7.51
C ALA A 44 -14.26 -6.01 -7.36
N PRO A 45 -13.88 -6.74 -8.42
CA PRO A 45 -13.27 -8.07 -8.25
C PRO A 45 -11.90 -8.03 -7.58
N ALA A 46 -11.11 -6.98 -7.81
CA ALA A 46 -9.80 -6.80 -7.18
C ALA A 46 -9.94 -6.36 -5.71
N LEU A 47 -10.82 -5.39 -5.44
CA LEU A 47 -11.07 -4.89 -4.10
C LEU A 47 -11.78 -5.92 -3.21
N GLY A 48 -12.73 -6.68 -3.76
CA GLY A 48 -13.40 -7.77 -3.07
C GLY A 48 -12.45 -8.92 -2.73
N ALA A 49 -11.61 -9.36 -3.68
CA ALA A 49 -10.62 -10.41 -3.42
C ALA A 49 -9.57 -9.98 -2.38
N TYR A 50 -9.10 -8.73 -2.46
CA TYR A 50 -8.23 -8.13 -1.45
C TYR A 50 -8.92 -8.11 -0.07
N ALA A 51 -10.12 -7.54 0.03
CA ALA A 51 -10.85 -7.39 1.28
C ALA A 51 -11.20 -8.74 1.94
N VAL A 52 -11.57 -9.76 1.16
CA VAL A 52 -11.80 -11.13 1.68
C VAL A 52 -10.54 -11.69 2.32
N VAL A 53 -9.39 -11.59 1.63
CA VAL A 53 -8.10 -12.08 2.16
C VAL A 53 -7.70 -11.32 3.43
N LYS A 54 -7.87 -10.00 3.46
CA LYS A 54 -7.60 -9.18 4.65
C LYS A 54 -8.51 -9.53 5.82
N ALA A 55 -9.81 -9.72 5.56
CA ALA A 55 -10.78 -10.12 6.57
C ALA A 55 -10.46 -11.52 7.12
N THR A 56 -10.06 -12.48 6.27
CA THR A 56 -9.61 -13.80 6.70
C THR A 56 -8.38 -13.69 7.60
N GLY A 57 -7.33 -12.98 7.17
CA GLY A 57 -6.11 -12.80 7.95
C GLY A 57 -6.36 -12.11 9.29
N LEU A 58 -7.11 -11.00 9.29
CA LEU A 58 -7.46 -10.29 10.53
C LEU A 58 -8.30 -11.16 11.48
N THR A 59 -9.26 -11.92 10.96
CA THR A 59 -10.09 -12.83 11.78
C THR A 59 -9.22 -13.89 12.44
N VAL A 60 -8.31 -14.53 11.70
CA VAL A 60 -7.37 -15.52 12.25
C VAL A 60 -6.44 -14.88 13.29
N PHE A 61 -5.91 -13.68 13.03
CA PHE A 61 -5.09 -12.95 13.99
C PHE A 61 -5.83 -12.68 15.31
N LEU A 62 -7.04 -12.12 15.25
CA LEU A 62 -7.84 -11.81 16.44
C LEU A 62 -8.26 -13.09 17.19
N LEU A 63 -8.53 -14.19 16.49
CA LEU A 63 -8.81 -15.50 17.12
C LEU A 63 -7.57 -16.05 17.85
N LEU A 64 -6.38 -16.00 17.24
CA LEU A 64 -5.13 -16.40 17.89
C LEU A 64 -4.86 -15.58 19.16
N LEU A 65 -4.99 -14.25 19.05
CA LEU A 65 -4.75 -13.33 20.15
C LEU A 65 -5.78 -13.45 21.29
N SER A 66 -7.04 -13.72 20.94
CA SER A 66 -8.10 -14.04 21.91
C SER A 66 -7.85 -15.37 22.62
N HIS A 67 -7.27 -16.35 21.92
CA HIS A 67 -6.96 -17.67 22.47
C HIS A 67 -5.76 -17.65 23.44
N THR A 68 -4.69 -16.91 23.12
CA THR A 68 -3.50 -16.82 24.00
C THR A 68 -3.70 -15.83 25.16
N GLY A 69 -4.55 -14.82 24.97
CA GLY A 69 -4.79 -13.76 25.95
C GLY A 69 -3.59 -12.84 26.17
N ASP A 70 -2.60 -12.83 25.27
CA ASP A 70 -1.35 -12.09 25.47
C ASP A 70 -1.56 -10.55 25.48
N TYR A 71 -2.59 -10.06 24.79
CA TYR A 71 -3.03 -8.65 24.84
C TYR A 71 -3.37 -8.17 26.26
N LEU A 72 -3.83 -9.07 27.16
CA LEU A 72 -4.11 -8.74 28.57
C LEU A 72 -2.84 -8.68 29.44
N LYS A 73 -1.73 -9.29 28.98
CA LYS A 73 -0.47 -9.44 29.72
C LYS A 73 0.52 -8.33 29.41
N LYS A 74 0.39 -7.70 28.23
CA LYS A 74 1.27 -6.63 27.76
C LYS A 74 0.81 -5.24 28.19
N GLN A 75 1.72 -4.27 28.10
CA GLN A 75 1.40 -2.88 28.40
C GLN A 75 0.51 -2.26 27.31
N PRO A 76 -0.55 -1.51 27.68
CA PRO A 76 -1.34 -0.72 26.75
C PRO A 76 -0.46 0.16 25.85
N GLY A 77 -0.70 0.10 24.54
CA GLY A 77 0.10 0.81 23.55
C GLY A 77 1.42 0.14 23.13
N ARG A 78 1.79 -1.01 23.73
CA ARG A 78 2.96 -1.85 23.35
C ARG A 78 2.57 -3.33 23.23
N GLY A 79 1.61 -3.63 22.36
CA GLY A 79 1.00 -4.95 22.19
C GLY A 79 -0.11 -5.31 23.19
N GLY A 80 -0.35 -4.50 24.23
CA GLY A 80 -1.40 -4.75 25.21
C GLY A 80 -2.66 -3.89 25.03
N GLY A 81 -3.75 -4.31 25.68
CA GLY A 81 -5.04 -3.62 25.73
C GLY A 81 -6.09 -4.37 26.56
N ALA A 82 -7.29 -3.79 26.65
CA ALA A 82 -8.44 -4.44 27.29
C ALA A 82 -9.16 -5.41 26.33
N ASN A 83 -8.97 -5.23 25.01
CA ASN A 83 -9.57 -6.01 23.94
C ASN A 83 -8.50 -6.44 22.93
N PRO A 84 -8.69 -7.56 22.20
CA PRO A 84 -7.70 -8.04 21.23
C PRO A 84 -7.46 -7.07 20.05
N TRP A 85 -8.43 -6.21 19.70
CA TRP A 85 -8.27 -5.23 18.62
C TRP A 85 -7.47 -3.98 19.03
N ASP A 86 -7.26 -3.73 20.32
CA ASP A 86 -6.51 -2.54 20.80
C ASP A 86 -5.06 -2.56 20.27
N VAL A 87 -4.52 -3.77 20.06
CA VAL A 87 -3.20 -4.07 19.48
C VAL A 87 -2.98 -3.39 18.13
N LEU A 88 -4.04 -3.22 17.32
CA LEU A 88 -4.02 -2.54 16.02
C LEU A 88 -3.65 -1.05 16.11
N SER A 89 -3.50 -0.49 17.30
CA SER A 89 -3.15 0.92 17.52
C SER A 89 -1.91 1.14 18.38
N THR A 90 -1.14 0.07 18.60
CA THR A 90 0.08 0.10 19.41
C THR A 90 1.27 0.74 18.67
N TRP A 91 2.36 0.99 19.38
CA TRP A 91 3.62 1.54 18.85
C TRP A 91 3.42 2.84 18.06
N ASP A 92 3.67 2.86 16.75
CA ASP A 92 3.47 4.03 15.89
C ASP A 92 2.02 4.56 15.98
N GLY A 93 1.04 3.68 16.16
CA GLY A 93 -0.37 4.03 16.29
C GLY A 93 -0.67 4.89 17.52
N VAL A 94 0.09 4.74 18.61
CA VAL A 94 -0.03 5.60 19.80
C VAL A 94 0.41 7.03 19.47
N TRP A 95 1.47 7.17 18.68
CA TRP A 95 1.97 8.48 18.25
C TRP A 95 1.02 9.17 17.28
N TYR A 96 0.46 8.43 16.31
CA TYR A 96 -0.55 8.99 15.41
C TYR A 96 -1.82 9.44 16.14
N GLN A 97 -2.32 8.68 17.12
CA GLN A 97 -3.46 9.08 17.96
C GLN A 97 -3.13 10.35 18.77
N ARG A 98 -1.99 10.36 19.49
CA ARG A 98 -1.54 11.53 20.26
C ARG A 98 -1.43 12.80 19.41
N ILE A 99 -0.97 12.70 18.15
CA ILE A 99 -0.88 13.85 17.23
C ILE A 99 -2.26 14.29 16.74
N ALA A 100 -3.17 13.35 16.43
CA ALA A 100 -4.53 13.68 16.01
C ALA A 100 -5.30 14.44 17.11
N GLU A 101 -5.08 14.07 18.37
CA GLU A 101 -5.68 14.68 19.56
C GLU A 101 -5.02 16.00 19.97
N ASN A 102 -3.70 16.00 20.14
CA ASN A 102 -2.96 17.08 20.83
C ASN A 102 -2.10 17.95 19.88
N GLY A 103 -1.97 17.54 18.60
CA GLY A 103 -1.09 18.19 17.64
C GLY A 103 0.39 17.89 17.88
N TYR A 104 1.24 18.89 17.62
CA TYR A 104 2.69 18.76 17.65
C TYR A 104 3.34 19.75 18.61
N ASN A 105 4.35 19.28 19.34
CA ASN A 105 5.26 20.11 20.11
C ASN A 105 6.72 19.71 19.80
N PRO A 106 7.30 20.14 18.66
CA PRO A 106 8.63 19.72 18.23
C PRO A 106 9.73 20.34 19.12
N GLN A 107 10.45 19.51 19.87
CA GLN A 107 11.52 19.95 20.77
C GLN A 107 12.70 18.98 20.74
N LEU A 108 13.91 19.47 21.04
CA LEU A 108 15.09 18.65 21.31
C LEU A 108 15.42 18.73 22.80
N ILE A 109 14.91 17.78 23.58
CA ILE A 109 15.17 17.68 25.01
C ILE A 109 16.28 16.63 25.21
N PRO A 110 17.49 17.02 25.67
CA PRO A 110 18.57 16.08 25.89
C PRO A 110 18.24 15.03 26.95
N LEU A 111 18.64 13.79 26.69
CA LEU A 111 18.53 12.67 27.61
C LEU A 111 19.94 12.27 28.06
N HIS A 112 20.15 12.17 29.37
CA HIS A 112 21.43 11.83 29.98
C HIS A 112 21.36 10.47 30.67
N GLY A 113 22.49 9.74 30.69
CA GLY A 113 22.59 8.43 31.37
C GLY A 113 22.19 7.21 30.55
N PHE A 114 21.80 7.37 29.28
CA PHE A 114 21.42 6.27 28.39
C PHE A 114 22.39 6.16 27.21
N PRO A 115 23.05 5.00 26.98
CA PRO A 115 24.12 4.89 25.97
C PRO A 115 23.62 4.88 24.52
N LEU A 116 22.33 4.57 24.29
CA LEU A 116 21.72 4.42 22.96
C LEU A 116 20.63 5.46 22.65
N ALA A 117 20.35 6.38 23.57
CA ALA A 117 19.39 7.46 23.40
C ALA A 117 19.92 8.76 24.03
N THR A 118 20.04 9.81 23.21
CA THR A 118 20.58 11.14 23.58
C THR A 118 19.52 12.24 23.61
N TYR A 119 18.30 11.96 23.15
CA TYR A 119 17.14 12.85 23.26
C TYR A 119 15.88 12.06 23.63
N TYR A 120 14.90 12.73 24.24
CA TYR A 120 13.57 12.14 24.45
C TYR A 120 12.80 11.98 23.14
N GLU A 121 12.10 10.84 22.99
CA GLU A 121 11.13 10.61 21.92
C GLU A 121 10.01 11.67 21.95
N ASN A 122 9.67 12.22 20.78
CA ASN A 122 8.52 13.09 20.62
C ASN A 122 7.91 12.99 19.22
N SER A 123 6.71 13.53 19.07
CA SER A 123 5.84 13.35 17.90
C SER A 123 6.41 13.90 16.60
N ALA A 124 7.38 14.82 16.61
CA ALA A 124 7.91 15.44 15.40
C ALA A 124 8.59 14.44 14.43
N ALA A 125 8.94 13.24 14.91
CA ALA A 125 9.43 12.14 14.08
C ALA A 125 8.36 11.59 13.10
N PHE A 126 7.08 11.75 13.42
CA PHE A 126 5.95 11.28 12.61
C PHE A 126 5.40 12.40 11.74
N PHE A 127 5.10 12.09 10.49
CA PHE A 127 4.71 13.06 9.47
C PHE A 127 3.19 13.34 9.49
N PRO A 128 2.76 14.56 9.09
CA PRO A 128 1.47 15.11 9.49
C PRO A 128 0.23 14.61 8.74
N LEU A 129 0.37 14.08 7.52
CA LEU A 129 -0.80 13.80 6.66
C LEU A 129 -1.77 12.79 7.30
N TYR A 130 -1.26 11.65 7.77
CA TYR A 130 -2.09 10.60 8.37
C TYR A 130 -2.85 11.09 9.63
N PRO A 131 -2.19 11.66 10.67
CA PRO A 131 -2.91 12.13 11.85
C PRO A 131 -3.82 13.36 11.58
N TRP A 132 -3.54 14.19 10.56
CA TRP A 132 -4.48 15.23 10.13
C TRP A 132 -5.74 14.64 9.49
N LEU A 133 -5.61 13.59 8.67
CA LEU A 133 -6.77 12.85 8.15
C LEU A 133 -7.55 12.14 9.26
N MET A 134 -6.87 11.57 10.26
CA MET A 134 -7.53 11.04 11.46
C MET A 134 -8.35 12.12 12.16
N ARG A 135 -7.78 13.32 12.36
CA ARG A 135 -8.50 14.43 13.01
C ARG A 135 -9.70 14.90 12.19
N LEU A 136 -9.58 14.93 10.85
CA LEU A 136 -10.69 15.26 9.95
C LEU A 136 -11.81 14.21 10.02
N VAL A 137 -11.48 12.92 9.95
CA VAL A 137 -12.46 11.84 10.08
C VAL A 137 -13.11 11.86 11.46
N GLY A 138 -12.34 12.09 12.54
CA GLY A 138 -12.86 12.18 13.90
C GLY A 138 -13.83 13.35 14.07
N ALA A 139 -13.53 14.51 13.50
CA ALA A 139 -14.40 15.69 13.53
C ALA A 139 -15.71 15.50 12.73
N VAL A 140 -15.71 14.66 11.69
CA VAL A 140 -16.90 14.39 10.85
C VAL A 140 -17.74 13.22 11.40
N THR A 141 -17.12 12.24 12.04
CA THR A 141 -17.77 10.95 12.39
C THR A 141 -17.94 10.71 13.89
N GLY A 142 -17.21 11.41 14.76
CA GLY A 142 -17.20 11.17 16.20
C GLY A 142 -16.48 9.91 16.67
N LEU A 143 -15.83 9.15 15.77
CA LEU A 143 -15.25 7.81 16.05
C LEU A 143 -14.00 7.78 16.96
N GLY A 144 -13.63 8.91 17.59
CA GLY A 144 -12.38 9.04 18.34
C GLY A 144 -11.12 8.87 17.48
N SER A 145 -9.94 8.92 18.10
CA SER A 145 -8.66 8.82 17.39
C SER A 145 -8.41 7.40 16.83
N TYR A 146 -8.64 6.36 17.63
CA TYR A 146 -8.56 4.95 17.22
C TYR A 146 -9.42 4.65 16.00
N GLY A 147 -10.74 4.88 16.09
CA GLY A 147 -11.70 4.53 15.04
C GLY A 147 -11.44 5.32 13.75
N SER A 148 -11.07 6.60 13.88
CA SER A 148 -10.65 7.41 12.73
C SER A 148 -9.38 6.89 12.07
N GLY A 149 -8.41 6.42 12.85
CA GLY A 149 -7.21 5.74 12.36
C GLY A 149 -7.53 4.51 11.52
N ILE A 150 -8.34 3.60 12.05
CA ILE A 150 -8.78 2.39 11.34
C ILE A 150 -9.52 2.75 10.04
N VAL A 151 -10.44 3.72 10.07
CA VAL A 151 -11.17 4.18 8.86
C VAL A 151 -10.23 4.75 7.81
N VAL A 152 -9.29 5.61 8.19
CA VAL A 152 -8.30 6.18 7.25
C VAL A 152 -7.44 5.07 6.63
N SER A 153 -6.94 4.13 7.44
CA SER A 153 -6.10 3.03 6.96
C SER A 153 -6.84 2.08 6.03
N VAL A 154 -8.02 1.59 6.41
CA VAL A 154 -8.81 0.66 5.60
C VAL A 154 -9.22 1.30 4.27
N LEU A 155 -9.71 2.54 4.26
CA LEU A 155 -10.04 3.25 3.02
C LEU A 155 -8.80 3.49 2.16
N ALA A 156 -7.67 3.90 2.76
CA ALA A 156 -6.41 4.04 2.04
C ALA A 156 -5.91 2.69 1.46
N SER A 157 -6.12 1.57 2.17
CA SER A 157 -5.72 0.24 1.72
C SER A 157 -6.50 -0.21 0.49
N LEU A 158 -7.80 0.11 0.43
CA LEU A 158 -8.63 -0.11 -0.75
C LEU A 158 -8.19 0.79 -1.93
N VAL A 159 -7.87 2.06 -1.67
CA VAL A 159 -7.33 2.97 -2.70
C VAL A 159 -5.95 2.50 -3.20
N ALA A 160 -5.11 1.95 -2.33
CA ALA A 160 -3.83 1.32 -2.68
C ALA A 160 -4.03 0.07 -3.55
N ALA A 161 -4.90 -0.86 -3.14
CA ALA A 161 -5.24 -2.06 -3.89
C ALA A 161 -5.79 -1.71 -5.29
N ALA A 162 -6.64 -0.68 -5.41
CA ALA A 162 -7.10 -0.16 -6.70
C ALA A 162 -5.95 0.40 -7.56
N GLY A 163 -5.01 1.15 -6.99
CA GLY A 163 -3.84 1.66 -7.70
C GLY A 163 -2.91 0.54 -8.19
N ILE A 164 -2.64 -0.45 -7.34
CA ILE A 164 -1.84 -1.65 -7.65
C ILE A 164 -2.51 -2.45 -8.78
N PHE A 165 -3.82 -2.71 -8.67
CA PHE A 165 -4.63 -3.33 -9.72
C PHE A 165 -4.49 -2.55 -11.03
N ALA A 166 -4.65 -1.22 -11.03
CA ALA A 166 -4.66 -0.42 -12.25
C ALA A 166 -3.29 -0.38 -12.96
N ILE A 167 -2.19 -0.48 -12.20
CA ILE A 167 -0.84 -0.64 -12.76
C ILE A 167 -0.66 -2.05 -13.33
N ALA A 168 -0.98 -3.08 -12.54
CA ALA A 168 -0.78 -4.48 -12.94
C ALA A 168 -1.67 -4.88 -14.12
N GLU A 169 -2.89 -4.35 -14.22
CA GLU A 169 -3.79 -4.51 -15.36
C GLU A 169 -3.17 -3.95 -16.65
N ARG A 170 -2.54 -2.77 -16.58
CA ARG A 170 -1.86 -2.17 -17.74
C ARG A 170 -0.65 -2.97 -18.24
N LEU A 171 0.01 -3.74 -17.36
CA LEU A 171 1.20 -4.53 -17.70
C LEU A 171 0.87 -5.98 -18.07
N GLY A 172 -0.09 -6.61 -17.37
CA GLY A 172 -0.38 -8.04 -17.47
C GLY A 172 -1.85 -8.41 -17.72
N GLY A 173 -2.72 -7.43 -17.94
CA GLY A 173 -4.17 -7.62 -18.09
C GLY A 173 -4.91 -7.84 -16.78
N PHE A 174 -6.24 -7.82 -16.85
CA PHE A 174 -7.16 -7.85 -15.69
C PHE A 174 -6.82 -8.90 -14.62
N ARG A 175 -6.47 -10.14 -15.05
CA ARG A 175 -6.12 -11.24 -14.14
C ARG A 175 -4.85 -10.95 -13.33
N ALA A 176 -3.84 -10.31 -13.93
CA ALA A 176 -2.65 -9.85 -13.22
C ALA A 176 -2.99 -8.70 -12.26
N GLY A 177 -3.92 -7.82 -12.65
CA GLY A 177 -4.51 -6.79 -11.79
C GLY A 177 -5.03 -7.35 -10.46
N VAL A 178 -6.02 -8.26 -10.53
CA VAL A 178 -6.64 -8.88 -9.35
C VAL A 178 -5.61 -9.65 -8.52
N THR A 179 -4.73 -10.41 -9.19
CA THR A 179 -3.69 -11.19 -8.52
C THR A 179 -2.67 -10.32 -7.77
N ALA A 180 -2.32 -9.15 -8.31
CA ALA A 180 -1.39 -8.23 -7.65
C ALA A 180 -1.98 -7.60 -6.37
N ALA A 181 -3.27 -7.25 -6.38
CA ALA A 181 -3.96 -6.76 -5.20
C ALA A 181 -4.03 -7.84 -4.09
N VAL A 182 -4.34 -9.09 -4.46
CA VAL A 182 -4.33 -10.24 -3.53
C VAL A 182 -2.94 -10.48 -2.96
N ILE A 183 -1.88 -10.53 -3.78
CA ILE A 183 -0.51 -10.74 -3.31
C ILE A 183 -0.05 -9.62 -2.36
N TRP A 184 -0.46 -8.37 -2.61
CA TRP A 184 -0.15 -7.27 -1.71
C TRP A 184 -0.83 -7.44 -0.34
N GLY A 185 -2.12 -7.77 -0.31
CA GLY A 185 -2.84 -8.08 0.94
C GLY A 185 -2.38 -9.36 1.66
N LEU A 186 -1.57 -10.20 1.01
CA LEU A 186 -0.86 -11.37 1.56
C LEU A 186 0.61 -11.06 1.90
N PHE A 187 1.10 -9.85 1.69
CA PHE A 187 2.51 -9.55 1.95
C PHE A 187 2.80 -9.68 3.47
N PRO A 188 4.00 -10.12 3.92
CA PRO A 188 4.22 -10.31 5.34
C PRO A 188 4.12 -9.04 6.19
N GLY A 189 4.38 -7.87 5.60
CA GLY A 189 4.11 -6.58 6.25
C GLY A 189 2.65 -6.12 6.21
N SER A 190 1.74 -6.87 5.59
CA SER A 190 0.39 -6.38 5.28
C SER A 190 -0.49 -6.15 6.53
N GLY A 191 -0.12 -6.63 7.71
CA GLY A 191 -0.89 -6.42 8.95
C GLY A 191 -1.19 -4.95 9.23
N VAL A 192 -0.22 -4.06 8.97
CA VAL A 192 -0.38 -2.61 9.19
C VAL A 192 -1.40 -1.95 8.25
N GLU A 193 -1.89 -2.64 7.22
CA GLU A 193 -2.87 -2.06 6.29
C GLU A 193 -4.22 -1.77 6.96
N TRP A 194 -4.60 -2.61 7.93
CA TRP A 194 -5.86 -2.49 8.69
C TRP A 194 -5.57 -2.17 10.17
N ALA A 195 -4.49 -1.41 10.42
CA ALA A 195 -4.06 -0.90 11.72
C ALA A 195 -3.97 0.64 11.70
N VAL A 196 -3.80 1.30 12.85
CA VAL A 196 -3.67 2.77 12.97
C VAL A 196 -2.28 3.24 12.51
N TYR A 197 -1.99 3.07 11.22
CA TYR A 197 -0.66 3.14 10.62
C TYR A 197 -0.71 3.89 9.27
N SER A 198 0.28 4.76 9.02
CA SER A 198 0.34 5.59 7.80
C SER A 198 0.72 4.82 6.52
N ASP A 199 1.01 3.52 6.64
CA ASP A 199 1.57 2.65 5.61
C ASP A 199 0.66 2.53 4.38
N SER A 200 -0.62 2.17 4.53
CA SER A 200 -1.54 2.08 3.38
C SER A 200 -1.76 3.40 2.66
N LEU A 201 -1.78 4.53 3.39
CA LEU A 201 -1.87 5.86 2.79
C LEU A 201 -0.64 6.19 1.95
N PHE A 202 0.55 5.77 2.40
CA PHE A 202 1.78 5.92 1.61
C PHE A 202 1.73 5.08 0.33
N VAL A 203 1.28 3.82 0.41
CA VAL A 203 1.19 2.94 -0.77
C VAL A 203 0.13 3.46 -1.75
N ALA A 204 -1.01 3.96 -1.27
CA ALA A 204 -2.05 4.57 -2.10
C ALA A 204 -1.50 5.74 -2.92
N LEU A 205 -0.87 6.71 -2.26
CA LEU A 205 -0.28 7.88 -2.92
C LEU A 205 0.83 7.48 -3.90
N SER A 206 1.68 6.52 -3.52
CA SER A 206 2.78 6.02 -4.35
C SER A 206 2.29 5.27 -5.60
N ALA A 207 1.31 4.40 -5.45
CA ALA A 207 0.70 3.66 -6.57
C ALA A 207 0.02 4.63 -7.55
N TRP A 208 -0.80 5.56 -7.07
CA TRP A 208 -1.47 6.51 -7.95
C TRP A 208 -0.52 7.55 -8.58
N ALA A 209 0.56 7.95 -7.88
CA ALA A 209 1.61 8.79 -8.47
C ALA A 209 2.34 8.07 -9.62
N CYS A 210 2.78 6.82 -9.39
CA CYS A 210 3.37 5.98 -10.42
C CYS A 210 2.42 5.75 -11.60
N TYR A 211 1.14 5.45 -11.35
CA TYR A 211 0.11 5.34 -12.39
C TYR A 211 -0.08 6.64 -13.18
N CYS A 212 -0.01 7.80 -12.51
CA CYS A 212 -0.07 9.11 -13.17
C CYS A 212 1.15 9.34 -14.08
N VAL A 213 2.37 8.98 -13.67
CA VAL A 213 3.56 9.00 -14.55
C VAL A 213 3.36 8.07 -15.75
N MET A 214 2.90 6.84 -15.53
CA MET A 214 2.62 5.86 -16.59
C MET A 214 1.55 6.35 -17.60
N THR A 215 0.67 7.25 -17.17
CA THR A 215 -0.39 7.84 -18.01
C THR A 215 -0.08 9.28 -18.45
N ARG A 216 1.18 9.72 -18.30
CA ARG A 216 1.68 11.08 -18.65
C ARG A 216 0.92 12.23 -17.96
N ARG A 217 0.22 11.94 -16.85
CA ARG A 217 -0.49 12.90 -15.99
C ARG A 217 0.47 13.53 -14.98
N TRP A 218 1.51 14.18 -15.49
CA TRP A 218 2.65 14.66 -14.71
C TRP A 218 2.29 15.54 -13.51
N VAL A 219 1.42 16.54 -13.68
CA VAL A 219 1.01 17.43 -12.58
C VAL A 219 0.34 16.65 -11.45
N ALA A 220 -0.53 15.69 -11.76
CA ALA A 220 -1.15 14.83 -10.76
C ALA A 220 -0.13 13.92 -10.05
N ALA A 221 0.86 13.39 -10.78
CA ALA A 221 1.97 12.63 -10.17
C ALA A 221 2.79 13.49 -9.19
N GLY A 222 3.12 14.73 -9.57
CA GLY A 222 3.85 15.68 -8.72
C GLY A 222 3.07 16.06 -7.47
N LEU A 223 1.76 16.32 -7.59
CA LEU A 223 0.88 16.61 -6.45
C LEU A 223 0.73 15.42 -5.50
N LEU A 224 0.51 14.21 -6.03
CA LEU A 224 0.42 12.99 -5.21
C LEU A 224 1.74 12.69 -4.48
N ALA A 225 2.88 12.93 -5.13
CA ALA A 225 4.19 12.73 -4.50
C ALA A 225 4.57 13.85 -3.51
N LEU A 226 4.12 15.10 -3.72
CA LEU A 226 4.16 16.16 -2.69
C LEU A 226 3.37 15.73 -1.46
N VAL A 227 2.12 15.27 -1.65
CA VAL A 227 1.26 14.81 -0.55
C VAL A 227 1.86 13.58 0.14
N ALA A 228 2.46 12.64 -0.60
CA ALA A 228 3.22 11.52 -0.01
C ALA A 228 4.40 12.00 0.84
N GLY A 229 5.06 13.09 0.44
CA GLY A 229 6.10 13.79 1.21
C GLY A 229 5.63 14.31 2.56
N LEU A 230 4.32 14.61 2.72
CA LEU A 230 3.71 14.94 4.01
C LEU A 230 3.31 13.72 4.84
N ASN A 231 3.49 12.49 4.33
CA ASN A 231 3.06 11.26 5.01
C ASN A 231 4.19 10.50 5.69
N ARG A 232 5.38 10.37 5.05
CA ARG A 232 6.55 9.64 5.59
C ARG A 232 7.87 10.13 4.96
N PRO A 233 9.02 10.03 5.66
CA PRO A 233 10.33 10.38 5.07
C PRO A 233 10.73 9.45 3.90
N THR A 234 10.20 8.21 3.87
CA THR A 234 10.40 7.24 2.78
C THR A 234 9.83 7.72 1.43
N ALA A 235 9.03 8.78 1.41
CA ALA A 235 8.60 9.46 0.18
C ALA A 235 9.77 9.95 -0.68
N ALA A 236 10.99 10.11 -0.14
CA ALA A 236 12.19 10.39 -0.91
C ALA A 236 12.38 9.43 -2.11
N ALA A 237 12.06 8.14 -1.96
CA ALA A 237 12.14 7.16 -3.04
C ALA A 237 11.12 7.44 -4.17
N LEU A 238 9.90 7.88 -3.83
CA LEU A 238 8.88 8.27 -4.80
C LEU A 238 9.23 9.59 -5.50
N ILE A 239 9.67 10.58 -4.72
CA ILE A 239 10.15 11.89 -5.19
C ILE A 239 11.24 11.69 -6.25
N ALA A 240 12.26 10.88 -5.94
CA ALA A 240 13.33 10.55 -6.87
C ALA A 240 12.82 9.81 -8.12
N ALA A 241 11.93 8.82 -7.97
CA ALA A 241 11.36 8.08 -9.09
C ALA A 241 10.54 8.96 -10.05
N VAL A 242 9.69 9.85 -9.53
CA VAL A 242 8.91 10.82 -10.32
C VAL A 242 9.84 11.82 -11.01
N SER A 243 10.82 12.38 -10.29
CA SER A 243 11.78 13.34 -10.84
C SER A 243 12.69 12.74 -11.91
N ILE A 244 13.20 11.51 -11.73
CA ILE A 244 14.01 10.81 -12.73
C ILE A 244 13.17 10.46 -13.96
N ALA A 245 11.93 10.01 -13.79
CA ALA A 245 11.02 9.77 -14.92
C ALA A 245 10.71 11.08 -15.68
N ALA A 246 10.49 12.19 -14.96
CA ALA A 246 10.26 13.50 -15.55
C ALA A 246 11.50 14.00 -16.31
N LEU A 247 12.69 13.91 -15.73
CA LEU A 247 13.95 14.26 -16.38
C LEU A 247 14.16 13.46 -17.68
N VAL A 248 13.91 12.15 -17.66
CA VAL A 248 14.00 11.32 -18.87
C VAL A 248 12.96 11.74 -19.92
N ALA A 249 11.75 12.14 -19.53
CA ALA A 249 10.74 12.65 -20.44
C ALA A 249 11.11 14.02 -21.05
N LEU A 250 11.77 14.89 -20.28
CA LEU A 250 12.32 16.17 -20.75
C LEU A 250 13.45 15.96 -21.75
N VAL A 251 14.44 15.13 -21.40
CA VAL A 251 15.61 14.81 -22.25
C VAL A 251 15.18 14.15 -23.55
N ARG A 252 14.23 13.21 -23.50
CA ARG A 252 13.66 12.55 -24.70
C ARG A 252 12.58 13.38 -25.41
N ARG A 253 12.23 14.55 -24.89
CA ARG A 253 11.19 15.48 -25.40
C ARG A 253 9.81 14.82 -25.65
N THR A 254 9.43 13.81 -24.87
CA THR A 254 8.25 12.97 -25.17
C THR A 254 6.91 13.59 -24.76
N ASP A 255 6.88 14.50 -23.79
CA ASP A 255 5.62 15.05 -23.22
C ASP A 255 5.59 16.59 -23.15
N GLY A 256 6.48 17.25 -23.89
CA GLY A 256 6.76 18.68 -23.75
C GLY A 256 7.54 19.03 -22.48
N VAL A 257 7.84 20.33 -22.30
CA VAL A 257 8.70 20.80 -21.20
C VAL A 257 7.91 21.09 -19.92
N ALA A 258 6.81 21.84 -20.02
CA ALA A 258 6.11 22.36 -18.84
C ALA A 258 5.61 21.25 -17.90
N ARG A 259 4.91 20.22 -18.45
CA ARG A 259 4.24 19.21 -17.62
C ARG A 259 5.20 18.36 -16.77
N PRO A 260 6.28 17.76 -17.31
CA PRO A 260 7.22 17.01 -16.48
C PRO A 260 8.05 17.92 -15.55
N LEU A 261 8.44 19.12 -16.00
CA LEU A 261 9.17 20.08 -15.19
C LEU A 261 8.36 20.51 -13.96
N THR A 262 7.08 20.82 -14.12
CA THR A 262 6.16 21.12 -13.00
C THR A 262 6.09 19.95 -12.02
N ALA A 263 6.03 18.70 -12.47
CA ALA A 263 5.99 17.53 -11.58
C ALA A 263 7.29 17.40 -10.75
N MET A 264 8.45 17.56 -11.41
CA MET A 264 9.77 17.51 -10.79
C MET A 264 10.00 18.64 -9.78
N LEU A 265 9.48 19.84 -10.06
CA LEU A 265 9.58 20.99 -9.15
C LEU A 265 8.59 20.94 -7.98
N ILE A 266 7.39 20.36 -8.15
CA ILE A 266 6.38 20.26 -7.10
C ILE A 266 6.69 19.12 -6.11
N THR A 267 7.17 17.97 -6.60
CA THR A 267 7.26 16.75 -5.79
C THR A 267 8.06 16.83 -4.47
N PRO A 268 9.16 17.60 -4.29
CA PRO A 268 9.92 17.55 -3.05
C PRO A 268 9.29 18.34 -1.89
N TRP A 269 8.38 19.28 -2.17
CA TRP A 269 7.99 20.31 -1.21
C TRP A 269 7.23 19.81 0.03
N GLY A 270 6.53 18.68 -0.03
CA GLY A 270 5.90 18.10 1.15
C GLY A 270 6.92 17.61 2.18
N LEU A 271 7.92 16.86 1.70
CA LEU A 271 9.00 16.32 2.52
C LEU A 271 9.89 17.45 3.07
N VAL A 272 10.34 18.35 2.18
CA VAL A 272 11.19 19.49 2.54
C VAL A 272 10.44 20.44 3.48
N GLY A 273 9.18 20.75 3.19
CA GLY A 273 8.36 21.66 4.00
C GLY A 273 8.15 21.18 5.43
N TYR A 274 7.85 19.89 5.63
CA TYR A 274 7.69 19.34 6.98
C TYR A 274 9.03 19.29 7.75
N VAL A 275 10.11 18.81 7.12
CA VAL A 275 11.44 18.76 7.77
C VAL A 275 11.94 20.17 8.12
N ALA A 276 11.75 21.14 7.24
CA ALA A 276 12.08 22.55 7.50
C ALA A 276 11.22 23.14 8.63
N TRP A 277 9.92 22.84 8.68
CA TRP A 277 9.04 23.28 9.75
C TRP A 277 9.44 22.70 11.13
N VAL A 278 9.80 21.41 11.19
CA VAL A 278 10.33 20.78 12.42
C VAL A 278 11.62 21.48 12.84
N GLY A 279 12.55 21.70 11.92
CA GLY A 279 13.82 22.36 12.23
C GLY A 279 13.65 23.80 12.72
N TRP A 280 12.77 24.57 12.08
CA TRP A 280 12.39 25.91 12.51
C TRP A 280 11.79 25.92 13.92
N LYS A 281 10.88 24.97 14.23
CA LYS A 281 10.28 24.86 15.57
C LYS A 281 11.25 24.44 16.66
N MET A 282 12.26 23.63 16.33
CA MET A 282 13.31 23.21 17.26
C MET A 282 14.44 24.24 17.42
N GLY A 283 14.47 25.31 16.60
CA GLY A 283 15.59 26.26 16.56
C GLY A 283 16.86 25.70 15.89
N ASP A 284 16.75 24.58 15.17
CA ASP A 284 17.87 23.85 14.57
C ASP A 284 17.42 23.18 13.27
N TRP A 285 17.94 23.63 12.12
CA TRP A 285 17.62 23.06 10.81
C TRP A 285 18.02 21.58 10.65
N GLY A 286 18.98 21.09 11.45
CA GLY A 286 19.32 19.67 11.55
C GLY A 286 18.46 18.88 12.55
N GLY A 287 17.53 19.54 13.26
CA GLY A 287 16.84 19.01 14.43
C GLY A 287 16.02 17.76 14.16
N TYR A 288 15.35 17.66 13.01
CA TYR A 288 14.67 16.43 12.60
C TYR A 288 15.62 15.22 12.53
N PHE A 289 16.82 15.39 11.96
CA PHE A 289 17.82 14.33 11.86
C PHE A 289 18.48 14.01 13.20
N LYS A 290 18.68 15.03 14.06
CA LYS A 290 19.14 14.82 15.45
C LYS A 290 18.12 14.04 16.28
N LEU A 291 16.83 14.34 16.14
CA LEU A 291 15.75 13.58 16.79
C LEU A 291 15.71 12.13 16.28
N GLN A 292 15.70 11.92 14.96
CA GLN A 292 15.69 10.58 14.36
C GLN A 292 16.89 9.73 14.83
N ARG A 293 18.11 10.30 14.82
CA ARG A 293 19.30 9.58 15.29
C ARG A 293 19.32 9.38 16.81
N GLY A 294 18.96 10.40 17.59
CA GLY A 294 19.24 10.43 19.02
C GLY A 294 18.09 9.99 19.93
N ALA A 295 16.84 10.03 19.47
CA ALA A 295 15.70 9.46 20.20
C ALA A 295 15.25 8.12 19.58
N TRP A 296 15.19 8.05 18.25
CA TRP A 296 14.66 6.88 17.53
C TRP A 296 15.74 5.92 17.04
N ASN A 297 17.01 6.28 17.18
CA ASN A 297 18.17 5.53 16.70
C ASN A 297 18.06 5.12 15.20
N ARG A 298 17.36 5.97 14.41
CA ARG A 298 17.17 5.86 12.96
C ARG A 298 18.15 6.78 12.22
N TYR A 299 19.02 6.19 11.40
CA TYR A 299 19.90 6.92 10.48
C TYR A 299 20.37 6.01 9.34
N PHE A 300 20.86 6.61 8.26
CA PHE A 300 21.49 5.88 7.16
C PHE A 300 22.87 5.39 7.59
N ASP A 301 23.12 4.08 7.51
CA ASP A 301 24.36 3.43 7.95
C ASP A 301 24.99 2.57 6.83
N GLY A 302 24.49 2.70 5.60
CA GLY A 302 24.93 1.90 4.44
C GLY A 302 24.49 0.44 4.48
N GLY A 303 23.73 0.00 5.49
CA GLY A 303 23.29 -1.38 5.67
C GLY A 303 24.21 -2.21 6.56
N ALA A 304 25.10 -1.56 7.30
CA ALA A 304 25.99 -2.24 8.25
C ALA A 304 25.20 -2.95 9.36
N SER A 305 24.12 -2.35 9.87
CA SER A 305 23.16 -2.94 10.80
C SER A 305 22.49 -4.17 10.18
N THR A 306 21.96 -4.03 8.97
CA THR A 306 21.31 -5.12 8.23
C THR A 306 22.26 -6.31 8.06
N LEU A 307 23.51 -6.08 7.65
CA LEU A 307 24.49 -7.14 7.47
C LEU A 307 24.91 -7.81 8.79
N ARG A 308 25.07 -7.04 9.87
CA ARG A 308 25.32 -7.61 11.21
C ARG A 308 24.17 -8.50 11.64
N THR A 309 22.93 -8.00 11.63
CA THR A 309 21.76 -8.77 12.04
C THR A 309 21.56 -10.03 11.19
N ILE A 310 21.81 -9.99 9.87
CA ILE A 310 21.80 -11.20 9.03
C ILE A 310 22.82 -12.23 9.53
N MET A 311 24.04 -11.79 9.87
CA MET A 311 25.09 -12.68 10.37
C MET A 311 24.74 -13.25 11.75
N ASP A 312 24.28 -12.39 12.66
CA ASP A 312 23.87 -12.78 14.02
C ASP A 312 22.78 -13.86 13.95
N VAL A 313 21.70 -13.60 13.21
CA VAL A 313 20.58 -14.54 13.07
C VAL A 313 20.97 -15.86 12.38
N ILE A 314 21.78 -15.81 11.31
CA ILE A 314 22.22 -17.04 10.61
C ILE A 314 23.18 -17.86 11.49
N THR A 315 23.95 -17.22 12.37
CA THR A 315 24.83 -17.89 13.33
C THR A 315 24.13 -18.27 14.64
N GLY A 316 22.85 -17.94 14.81
CA GLY A 316 22.03 -18.28 15.96
C GLY A 316 22.17 -17.33 17.16
N HIS A 317 22.81 -16.17 16.98
CA HIS A 317 22.92 -15.12 17.99
C HIS A 317 21.71 -14.19 17.95
N TRP A 318 21.11 -13.96 19.11
CA TRP A 318 19.90 -13.16 19.27
C TRP A 318 20.08 -12.02 20.30
N ASP A 319 21.31 -11.72 20.70
CA ASP A 319 21.60 -10.78 21.79
C ASP A 319 21.69 -9.31 21.34
N PHE A 320 21.28 -9.01 20.11
CA PHE A 320 21.29 -7.66 19.55
C PHE A 320 20.05 -6.85 19.95
N TRP A 321 20.18 -5.53 19.95
CA TRP A 321 19.11 -4.62 20.35
C TRP A 321 17.84 -4.79 19.48
N GLN A 322 16.68 -4.97 20.12
CA GLN A 322 15.39 -5.24 19.48
C GLN A 322 15.35 -6.53 18.61
N SER A 323 16.14 -7.54 18.95
CA SER A 323 15.99 -8.90 18.43
C SER A 323 14.57 -9.45 18.64
N ASN A 324 13.94 -9.94 17.58
CA ASN A 324 12.62 -10.56 17.62
C ASN A 324 12.64 -11.79 16.68
N PRO A 325 12.92 -13.01 17.19
CA PRO A 325 13.31 -14.12 16.35
C PRO A 325 12.35 -14.49 15.22
N VAL A 326 11.04 -14.33 15.43
CA VAL A 326 10.04 -14.65 14.40
C VAL A 326 9.98 -13.58 13.28
N PRO A 327 9.80 -12.27 13.57
CA PRO A 327 9.98 -11.21 12.58
C PRO A 327 11.31 -11.26 11.82
N ASP A 328 12.42 -11.51 12.52
CA ASP A 328 13.76 -11.54 11.92
C ASP A 328 13.93 -12.71 10.92
N LEU A 329 13.38 -13.90 11.24
CA LEU A 329 13.33 -15.02 10.28
C LEU A 329 12.42 -14.73 9.09
N ILE A 330 11.29 -14.04 9.29
CA ILE A 330 10.41 -13.58 8.19
C ILE A 330 11.15 -12.55 7.30
N ALA A 331 11.94 -11.66 7.90
CA ALA A 331 12.79 -10.72 7.17
C ALA A 331 13.84 -11.46 6.32
N ILE A 332 14.55 -12.46 6.87
CA ILE A 332 15.49 -13.29 6.10
C ILE A 332 14.79 -14.00 4.95
N ALA A 333 13.64 -14.63 5.18
CA ALA A 333 12.89 -15.31 4.12
C ALA A 333 12.50 -14.35 2.97
N LEU A 334 12.11 -13.12 3.30
CA LEU A 334 11.85 -12.06 2.32
C LEU A 334 13.12 -11.62 1.57
N LEU A 335 14.25 -11.47 2.25
CA LEU A 335 15.53 -11.12 1.63
C LEU A 335 16.03 -12.20 0.66
N ILE A 336 15.87 -13.48 1.02
CA ILE A 336 16.17 -14.62 0.14
C ILE A 336 15.23 -14.65 -1.08
N ALA A 337 13.95 -14.30 -0.90
CA ALA A 337 12.99 -14.21 -2.01
C ALA A 337 13.22 -12.98 -2.92
N LEU A 338 13.83 -11.91 -2.40
CA LEU A 338 13.92 -10.60 -3.06
C LEU A 338 14.60 -10.63 -4.44
N PRO A 339 15.75 -11.31 -4.67
CA PRO A 339 16.33 -11.45 -6.01
C PRO A 339 15.37 -12.12 -7.01
N GLY A 340 14.62 -13.12 -6.56
CA GLY A 340 13.59 -13.77 -7.38
C GLY A 340 12.47 -12.80 -7.76
N LEU A 341 11.93 -12.05 -6.79
CA LEU A 341 10.90 -11.02 -7.02
C LEU A 341 11.39 -9.92 -7.97
N LEU A 342 12.65 -9.49 -7.86
CA LEU A 342 13.28 -8.53 -8.77
C LEU A 342 13.39 -9.09 -10.20
N VAL A 343 13.78 -10.36 -10.38
CA VAL A 343 13.80 -11.01 -11.70
C VAL A 343 12.39 -11.13 -12.30
N LEU A 344 11.38 -11.42 -11.49
CA LEU A 344 9.98 -11.46 -11.95
C LEU A 344 9.48 -10.07 -12.36
N LEU A 345 9.83 -9.03 -11.58
CA LEU A 345 9.57 -7.63 -11.95
C LEU A 345 10.29 -7.26 -13.25
N TRP A 346 11.54 -7.67 -13.46
CA TRP A 346 12.27 -7.45 -14.72
C TRP A 346 11.59 -8.09 -15.92
N ARG A 347 11.10 -9.32 -15.76
CA ARG A 347 10.34 -10.04 -16.80
C ARG A 347 8.99 -9.39 -17.12
N ALA A 348 8.42 -8.62 -16.21
CA ALA A 348 7.22 -7.79 -16.46
C ALA A 348 7.51 -6.51 -17.28
N ARG A 349 8.79 -6.19 -17.55
CA ARG A 349 9.25 -4.99 -18.29
C ARG A 349 8.54 -3.68 -17.86
N PRO A 350 8.50 -3.35 -16.56
CA PRO A 350 7.81 -2.18 -16.06
C PRO A 350 8.50 -0.88 -16.53
N PRO A 351 7.75 0.23 -16.63
CA PRO A 351 8.33 1.54 -16.91
C PRO A 351 9.27 2.00 -15.80
N LEU A 352 10.24 2.85 -16.18
CA LEU A 352 11.35 3.32 -15.34
C LEU A 352 10.92 3.79 -13.94
N VAL A 353 9.78 4.48 -13.83
CA VAL A 353 9.27 5.00 -12.54
C VAL A 353 9.06 3.89 -11.51
N LEU A 354 8.49 2.74 -11.89
CA LEU A 354 8.28 1.62 -10.97
C LEU A 354 9.61 0.99 -10.58
N TRP A 355 10.55 0.92 -11.52
CA TRP A 355 11.87 0.35 -11.28
C TRP A 355 12.69 1.17 -10.29
N VAL A 356 12.80 2.49 -10.54
CA VAL A 356 13.53 3.42 -9.67
C VAL A 356 12.87 3.48 -8.29
N TYR A 357 11.54 3.56 -8.23
CA TYR A 357 10.81 3.56 -6.96
C TYR A 357 11.07 2.29 -6.13
N THR A 358 10.99 1.11 -6.76
CA THR A 358 11.23 -0.17 -6.09
C THR A 358 12.67 -0.27 -5.59
N ALA A 359 13.64 0.04 -6.45
CA ALA A 359 15.06 -0.02 -6.09
C ALA A 359 15.40 0.94 -4.94
N LEU A 360 14.94 2.18 -5.00
CA LEU A 360 15.19 3.16 -3.94
C LEU A 360 14.44 2.83 -2.64
N THR A 361 13.26 2.22 -2.71
CA THR A 361 12.53 1.74 -1.52
C THR A 361 13.29 0.62 -0.83
N ILE A 362 13.80 -0.36 -1.60
CA ILE A 362 14.64 -1.46 -1.10
C ILE A 362 15.93 -0.90 -0.49
N ILE A 363 16.67 -0.04 -1.22
CA ILE A 363 17.91 0.57 -0.70
C ILE A 363 17.64 1.34 0.60
N THR A 364 16.56 2.13 0.66
CA THR A 364 16.21 2.87 1.88
C THR A 364 15.91 1.93 3.06
N ALA A 365 15.20 0.83 2.82
CA ALA A 365 14.89 -0.16 3.86
C ALA A 365 16.13 -0.93 4.34
N LEU A 366 17.03 -1.32 3.43
CA LEU A 366 18.19 -2.15 3.76
C LEU A 366 19.40 -1.34 4.26
N SER A 367 19.50 -0.04 3.94
CA SER A 367 20.62 0.83 4.32
C SER A 367 20.35 1.76 5.51
N SER A 368 19.28 1.50 6.26
CA SER A 368 18.90 2.26 7.46
C SER A 368 19.03 1.42 8.72
N ASN A 369 19.61 2.03 9.77
CA ASN A 369 19.85 1.39 11.05
C ASN A 369 18.58 0.82 11.70
N GLN A 370 18.69 -0.40 12.24
CA GLN A 370 17.64 -1.13 12.98
C GLN A 370 16.30 -1.35 12.24
N ILE A 371 16.27 -1.30 10.90
CA ILE A 371 15.03 -1.63 10.16
C ILE A 371 14.77 -3.14 10.10
N PHE A 372 15.74 -4.00 10.48
CA PHE A 372 15.75 -5.43 10.17
C PHE A 372 14.47 -6.20 10.52
N GLY A 373 14.06 -6.25 11.79
CA GLY A 373 12.84 -6.95 12.22
C GLY A 373 11.54 -6.43 11.57
N ASN A 374 11.58 -5.22 11.01
CA ASN A 374 10.46 -4.56 10.37
C ASN A 374 10.59 -4.55 8.83
N ILE A 375 11.58 -5.24 8.23
CA ILE A 375 11.78 -5.29 6.77
C ILE A 375 10.50 -5.71 6.04
N SER A 376 9.72 -6.61 6.62
CA SER A 376 8.40 -7.00 6.11
C SER A 376 7.46 -5.80 5.91
N ARG A 377 7.38 -4.89 6.89
CA ARG A 377 6.64 -3.63 6.81
C ARG A 377 7.29 -2.61 5.89
N TYR A 378 8.60 -2.39 6.02
CA TYR A 378 9.32 -1.36 5.22
C TYR A 378 9.43 -1.71 3.73
N LEU A 379 9.28 -2.98 3.34
CA LEU A 379 9.13 -3.41 1.95
C LEU A 379 7.67 -3.47 1.45
N LEU A 380 6.65 -3.26 2.30
CA LEU A 380 5.25 -3.18 1.86
C LEU A 380 5.00 -2.09 0.78
N PRO A 381 5.69 -0.92 0.79
CA PRO A 381 5.61 0.04 -0.31
C PRO A 381 6.32 -0.40 -1.59
N ALA A 382 7.17 -1.44 -1.57
CA ALA A 382 7.74 -2.04 -2.78
C ALA A 382 6.73 -2.92 -3.54
N PHE A 383 5.46 -2.48 -3.59
CA PHE A 383 4.34 -3.14 -4.26
C PHE A 383 4.59 -3.56 -5.72
N PRO A 384 5.49 -2.94 -6.52
CA PRO A 384 5.77 -3.45 -7.87
C PRO A 384 6.34 -4.88 -7.86
N LEU A 385 6.97 -5.34 -6.78
CA LEU A 385 7.38 -6.74 -6.61
C LEU A 385 6.17 -7.70 -6.68
N CYS A 386 5.04 -7.32 -6.05
CA CYS A 386 3.77 -8.04 -6.14
C CYS A 386 3.25 -8.08 -7.59
N ILE A 387 3.44 -7.00 -8.35
CA ILE A 387 3.07 -6.92 -9.77
C ILE A 387 3.92 -7.86 -10.64
N GLY A 388 5.23 -7.94 -10.37
CA GLY A 388 6.13 -8.89 -11.04
C GLY A 388 5.69 -10.34 -10.85
N LEU A 389 5.37 -10.73 -9.62
CA LEU A 389 4.86 -12.06 -9.30
C LEU A 389 3.48 -12.32 -9.93
N ALA A 390 2.55 -11.37 -9.84
CA ALA A 390 1.23 -11.47 -10.47
C ALA A 390 1.31 -11.60 -12.01
N PHE A 391 2.25 -10.89 -12.65
CA PHE A 391 2.50 -10.99 -14.08
C PHE A 391 2.97 -12.39 -14.48
N ALA A 392 3.82 -13.03 -13.67
CA ALA A 392 4.23 -14.42 -13.90
C ALA A 392 3.07 -15.41 -13.74
N LEU A 393 2.22 -15.20 -12.73
CA LEU A 393 1.05 -16.05 -12.43
C LEU A 393 -0.14 -15.85 -13.39
N ARG A 394 -0.14 -14.83 -14.26
CA ARG A 394 -1.31 -14.45 -15.10
C ARG A 394 -1.89 -15.54 -16.01
N ARG A 395 -1.10 -16.58 -16.32
CA ARG A 395 -1.51 -17.74 -17.15
C ARG A 395 -2.02 -18.94 -16.33
N VAL A 396 -1.82 -18.95 -15.02
CA VAL A 396 -2.30 -20.02 -14.12
C VAL A 396 -3.84 -20.02 -14.09
N ARG A 397 -4.46 -21.20 -13.93
CA ARG A 397 -5.93 -21.33 -13.83
C ARG A 397 -6.44 -20.70 -12.53
N THR A 398 -7.62 -20.07 -12.55
CA THR A 398 -8.16 -19.36 -11.38
C THR A 398 -8.38 -20.29 -10.18
N SER A 399 -8.85 -21.51 -10.40
CA SER A 399 -8.97 -22.53 -9.33
C SER A 399 -7.63 -22.86 -8.66
N SER A 400 -6.55 -22.99 -9.45
CA SER A 400 -5.20 -23.19 -8.93
C SER A 400 -4.67 -21.98 -8.16
N LEU A 401 -5.01 -20.75 -8.57
CA LEU A 401 -4.67 -19.54 -7.81
C LEU A 401 -5.45 -19.44 -6.49
N VAL A 402 -6.75 -19.80 -6.48
CA VAL A 402 -7.53 -19.88 -5.24
C VAL A 402 -6.93 -20.89 -4.28
N GLY A 403 -6.58 -22.10 -4.75
CA GLY A 403 -5.89 -23.10 -3.92
C GLY A 403 -4.52 -22.62 -3.42
N LEU A 404 -3.75 -21.95 -4.27
CA LEU A 404 -2.43 -21.38 -3.91
C LEU A 404 -2.52 -20.30 -2.84
N PHE A 405 -3.56 -19.45 -2.86
CA PHE A 405 -3.71 -18.32 -1.94
C PHE A 405 -4.57 -18.60 -0.70
N ALA A 406 -5.35 -19.70 -0.67
CA ALA A 406 -6.18 -20.06 0.48
C ALA A 406 -5.34 -20.26 1.76
N MET A 407 -4.27 -21.05 1.69
CA MET A 407 -3.39 -21.27 2.84
C MET A 407 -2.64 -19.99 3.28
N PRO A 408 -2.02 -19.21 2.37
CA PRO A 408 -1.47 -17.90 2.70
C PRO A 408 -2.46 -16.92 3.35
N ALA A 409 -3.75 -16.91 2.94
CA ALA A 409 -4.77 -16.03 3.50
C ALA A 409 -5.11 -16.36 4.96
N ILE A 410 -5.13 -17.65 5.31
CA ILE A 410 -5.27 -18.10 6.70
C ILE A 410 -3.99 -17.81 7.48
N ALA A 411 -2.84 -18.19 6.93
CA ALA A 411 -1.53 -18.01 7.57
C ALA A 411 -1.15 -16.53 7.78
N ALA A 412 -1.73 -15.59 7.01
CA ALA A 412 -1.55 -14.15 7.19
C ALA A 412 -1.93 -13.67 8.59
N GLY A 413 -2.93 -14.30 9.22
CA GLY A 413 -3.28 -13.99 10.61
C GLY A 413 -2.15 -14.30 11.60
N TRP A 414 -1.30 -15.28 11.28
CA TRP A 414 -0.08 -15.54 12.02
C TRP A 414 1.08 -14.65 11.55
N TYR A 415 1.55 -14.74 10.29
CA TYR A 415 2.81 -14.06 9.92
C TYR A 415 2.70 -12.53 9.78
N ALA A 416 1.54 -12.01 9.38
CA ALA A 416 1.32 -10.56 9.19
C ALA A 416 0.55 -9.92 10.35
N GLY A 417 -0.25 -10.71 11.09
CA GLY A 417 -0.87 -10.31 12.35
C GLY A 417 0.03 -10.63 13.54
N TYR A 418 -0.09 -11.86 14.05
CA TYR A 418 0.50 -12.29 15.33
C TYR A 418 2.02 -12.10 15.42
N ALA A 419 2.77 -12.55 14.42
CA ALA A 419 4.22 -12.43 14.42
C ALA A 419 4.69 -10.96 14.38
N LEU A 420 4.00 -10.12 13.61
CA LEU A 420 4.36 -8.72 13.43
C LEU A 420 4.01 -7.86 14.64
N PHE A 421 2.78 -7.98 15.16
CA PHE A 421 2.28 -7.16 16.28
C PHE A 421 2.62 -7.72 17.66
N GLU A 422 2.73 -9.05 17.80
CA GLU A 422 2.74 -9.72 19.09
C GLU A 422 4.03 -10.52 19.38
N LEU A 423 4.72 -11.01 18.36
CA LEU A 423 6.09 -11.55 18.48
C LEU A 423 7.15 -10.55 17.97
N GLY A 424 6.76 -9.29 17.77
CA GLY A 424 7.56 -8.26 17.13
C GLY A 424 7.16 -6.84 17.53
N ILE A 425 7.75 -5.87 16.83
CA ILE A 425 7.54 -4.43 17.03
C ILE A 425 7.13 -3.83 15.67
N PRO A 426 5.83 -3.64 15.37
CA PRO A 426 5.30 -3.26 14.04
C PRO A 426 5.72 -1.85 13.56
#